data_AF-A0A7J3XLX5-F1
#
_entry.id   AF-A0A7J3XLX5-F1
#
_cell.length_a   1.000
_cell.length_b   1.000
_cell.length_c   1.000
_cell.angle_alpha   90.00
_cell.angle_beta   90.00
_cell.angle_gamma   90.00
#
_symmetry.space_group_name_H-M   'P 1'
#
loop_
_entity.id
_entity.type
_entity.pdbx_description
1 polymer ?
#
loop_
_entity_poly.entity_id
_entity_poly.type
_entity_poly.pdbx_seq_one_letter_code
_entity_poly.pdbx_strand_id
1 'polypeptide(L)'
;MFPPCEIMVRDFLPAIRGLVALELRKSGLSQSKIANLLGITQAAISLYLSKDPDYYRKKLKSIGIPLDEVDKLVKLVSNDIVENIGKANETFYAFWRGMLSRGLLCNYHKSLYPSLGECDVCLKAPTHPSIEHMEILRDMEHALYMLEESSYFVKLIPEVAVNIAMSLKEAKSEMDVAAVPGRIVALKDRPKPMSKPEFGASKHMAKVLLRVRT
;
A
#
# COMPACT_ATOMS: atom_id res chain seq x y z
N MET A 1 22.08 5.56 5.54
CA MET A 1 20.85 4.79 5.80
C MET A 1 20.69 3.79 4.67
N PHE A 2 20.14 2.59 4.92
CA PHE A 2 20.04 1.52 3.91
C PHE A 2 18.58 1.05 3.76
N PRO A 3 17.68 1.87 3.20
CA PRO A 3 16.30 1.49 3.01
C PRO A 3 16.15 0.50 1.83
N PRO A 4 15.20 -0.45 1.90
CA PRO A 4 14.92 -1.37 0.80
C PRO A 4 14.51 -0.65 -0.50
N CYS A 5 14.02 0.59 -0.41
CA CYS A 5 13.63 1.41 -1.55
C CYS A 5 14.79 1.70 -2.52
N GLU A 6 16.05 1.57 -2.10
CA GLU A 6 17.18 1.66 -3.02
C GLU A 6 17.15 0.54 -4.08
N ILE A 7 16.73 -0.68 -3.69
CA ILE A 7 16.52 -1.80 -4.62
C ILE A 7 15.36 -1.48 -5.57
N MET A 8 14.31 -0.81 -5.08
CA MET A 8 13.18 -0.38 -5.93
C MET A 8 13.68 0.46 -7.10
N VAL A 9 14.44 1.52 -6.81
CA VAL A 9 14.83 2.51 -7.81
C VAL A 9 15.93 1.97 -8.73
N ARG A 10 16.91 1.24 -8.19
CA ARG A 10 18.09 0.79 -8.93
C ARG A 10 17.84 -0.45 -9.78
N ASP A 11 17.06 -1.40 -9.26
CA ASP A 11 16.98 -2.75 -9.83
C ASP A 11 15.58 -3.11 -10.29
N PHE A 12 14.58 -2.91 -9.44
CA PHE A 12 13.21 -3.39 -9.68
C PHE A 12 12.45 -2.53 -10.70
N LEU A 13 12.28 -1.23 -10.44
CA LEU A 13 11.47 -0.33 -11.26
C LEU A 13 11.97 -0.24 -12.71
N PRO A 14 13.29 -0.12 -13.00
CA PRO A 14 13.76 -0.10 -14.38
C PRO A 14 13.45 -1.39 -15.15
N ALA A 15 13.51 -2.55 -14.47
CA ALA A 15 13.23 -3.82 -15.10
C ALA A 15 11.73 -4.03 -15.34
N ILE A 16 10.89 -3.70 -14.35
CA ILE A 16 9.43 -3.74 -14.50
C ILE A 16 8.96 -2.76 -15.57
N ARG A 17 9.48 -1.53 -15.63
CA ARG A 17 9.16 -0.58 -16.70
C ARG A 17 9.50 -1.12 -18.08
N GLY A 18 10.64 -1.80 -18.22
CA GLY A 18 11.02 -2.46 -19.46
C GLY A 18 10.01 -3.52 -19.90
N LEU A 19 9.61 -4.40 -18.97
CA LEU A 19 8.63 -5.45 -19.23
C LEU A 19 7.22 -4.89 -19.52
N VAL A 20 6.77 -3.89 -18.77
CA VAL A 20 5.48 -3.22 -19.00
C VAL A 20 5.50 -2.51 -20.36
N ALA A 21 6.59 -1.83 -20.73
CA ALA A 21 6.70 -1.21 -22.05
C ALA A 21 6.62 -2.23 -23.19
N LEU A 22 7.27 -3.39 -23.04
CA LEU A 22 7.19 -4.51 -23.99
C LEU A 22 5.76 -5.08 -24.08
N GLU A 23 5.09 -5.29 -22.95
CA GLU A 23 3.72 -5.80 -22.91
C GLU A 23 2.74 -4.82 -23.57
N LEU A 24 2.79 -3.53 -23.23
CA LEU A 24 1.97 -2.50 -23.86
C LEU A 24 2.25 -2.37 -25.36
N ARG A 25 3.51 -2.56 -25.79
CA ARG A 25 3.86 -2.56 -27.21
C ARG A 25 3.27 -3.76 -27.94
N LYS A 26 3.28 -4.94 -27.31
CA LYS A 26 2.65 -6.16 -27.82
C LYS A 26 1.12 -6.00 -27.93
N SER A 27 0.51 -5.23 -27.03
CA SER A 27 -0.91 -4.84 -27.09
C SER A 27 -1.23 -3.76 -28.13
N GLY A 28 -0.26 -3.34 -28.95
CA GLY A 28 -0.47 -2.45 -30.09
C GLY A 28 -0.29 -0.95 -29.82
N LEU A 29 0.13 -0.54 -28.61
CA LEU A 29 0.34 0.87 -28.30
C LEU A 29 1.59 1.43 -28.99
N SER A 30 1.54 2.71 -29.39
CA SER A 30 2.69 3.44 -29.94
C SER A 30 3.72 3.76 -28.85
N GLN A 31 5.00 3.93 -29.22
CA GLN A 31 6.03 4.32 -28.25
C GLN A 31 5.71 5.66 -27.57
N SER A 32 5.13 6.61 -28.30
CA SER A 32 4.71 7.90 -27.75
C SER A 32 3.58 7.76 -26.72
N LYS A 33 2.59 6.88 -26.98
CA LYS A 33 1.52 6.61 -26.02
C LYS A 33 2.06 5.90 -24.77
N ILE A 34 2.96 4.93 -24.94
CA ILE A 34 3.62 4.24 -23.82
C ILE A 34 4.44 5.23 -22.97
N ALA A 35 5.17 6.13 -23.62
CA ALA A 35 5.96 7.17 -22.96
C ALA A 35 5.09 8.07 -22.07
N ASN A 36 3.94 8.51 -22.59
CA ASN A 36 2.96 9.30 -21.84
C ASN A 36 2.39 8.53 -20.65
N LEU A 37 2.00 7.26 -20.83
CA LEU A 37 1.44 6.43 -19.76
C LEU A 37 2.46 6.17 -18.64
N LEU A 38 3.72 5.89 -18.98
CA LEU A 38 4.78 5.60 -18.03
C LEU A 38 5.48 6.86 -17.47
N GLY A 39 5.13 8.05 -17.95
CA GLY A 39 5.70 9.32 -17.50
C GLY A 39 7.19 9.47 -17.78
N ILE A 40 7.68 8.96 -18.91
CA ILE A 40 9.09 9.01 -19.32
C ILE A 40 9.22 9.38 -20.80
N THR A 41 10.45 9.66 -21.25
CA THR A 41 10.68 10.07 -22.64
C THR A 41 10.46 8.94 -23.64
N GLN A 42 10.06 9.26 -24.87
CA GLN A 42 9.97 8.26 -25.94
C GLN A 42 11.33 7.59 -26.22
N ALA A 43 12.44 8.33 -26.07
CA ALA A 43 13.79 7.77 -26.18
C ALA A 43 14.05 6.69 -25.12
N ALA A 44 13.60 6.89 -23.87
CA ALA A 44 13.68 5.87 -22.82
C ALA A 44 12.83 4.64 -23.16
N ILE A 45 11.64 4.82 -23.74
CA ILE A 45 10.83 3.70 -24.24
C ILE A 45 11.54 2.95 -25.37
N SER A 46 12.12 3.66 -26.33
CA SER A 46 12.88 3.03 -27.41
C SER A 46 14.04 2.19 -26.87
N LEU A 47 14.76 2.70 -25.87
CA LEU A 47 15.82 1.95 -25.19
C LEU A 47 15.27 0.73 -24.45
N TYR A 48 14.09 0.83 -23.83
CA TYR A 48 13.49 -0.33 -23.17
C TYR A 48 13.09 -1.41 -24.16
N LEU A 49 12.48 -1.02 -25.29
CA LEU A 49 12.02 -1.92 -26.34
C LEU A 49 13.17 -2.54 -27.15
N SER A 50 14.37 -1.95 -27.13
CA SER A 50 15.54 -2.52 -27.82
C SER A 50 16.16 -3.71 -27.09
N LYS A 51 15.68 -4.05 -25.90
CA LYS A 51 16.20 -5.18 -25.10
C LYS A 51 15.23 -6.35 -25.14
N ASP A 52 15.80 -7.55 -25.10
CA ASP A 52 15.04 -8.80 -25.00
C ASP A 52 14.28 -8.88 -23.66
N PRO A 53 13.03 -9.39 -23.61
CA PRO A 53 12.29 -9.56 -22.36
C PRO A 53 13.05 -10.36 -21.29
N ASP A 54 13.85 -11.36 -21.68
CA ASP A 54 14.62 -12.18 -20.76
C ASP A 54 15.76 -11.41 -20.10
N TYR A 55 16.22 -10.31 -20.68
CA TYR A 55 17.17 -9.41 -20.02
C TYR A 55 16.59 -8.88 -18.69
N TYR A 56 15.35 -8.41 -18.72
CA TYR A 56 14.67 -7.88 -17.53
C TYR A 56 14.29 -8.99 -16.54
N ARG A 57 13.78 -10.11 -17.05
CA ARG A 57 13.46 -11.28 -16.21
C ARG A 57 14.67 -11.82 -15.47
N LYS A 58 15.83 -11.95 -16.15
CA LYS A 58 17.09 -12.39 -15.50
C LYS A 58 17.53 -11.42 -14.41
N LYS A 59 17.40 -10.10 -14.64
CA LYS A 59 17.72 -9.09 -13.62
C LYS A 59 16.82 -9.23 -12.39
N LEU A 60 15.51 -9.36 -12.56
CA LEU A 60 14.55 -9.53 -11.46
C LEU A 60 14.77 -10.85 -10.70
N LYS A 61 15.07 -11.94 -11.43
CA LYS A 61 15.43 -13.23 -10.84
C LYS A 61 16.70 -13.14 -9.99
N SER A 62 17.71 -12.40 -10.43
CA SER A 62 18.98 -12.25 -9.69
C SER A 62 18.83 -11.51 -8.36
N ILE A 63 17.79 -10.70 -8.19
CA ILE A 63 17.50 -10.00 -6.93
C ILE A 63 16.54 -10.79 -6.02
N GLY A 64 16.18 -12.02 -6.40
CA GLY A 64 15.38 -12.94 -5.59
C GLY A 64 13.88 -12.94 -5.89
N ILE A 65 13.43 -12.32 -6.99
CA ILE A 65 12.00 -12.28 -7.35
C ILE A 65 11.65 -13.47 -8.26
N PRO A 66 10.68 -14.33 -7.88
CA PRO A 66 10.19 -15.40 -8.73
C PRO A 66 9.61 -14.88 -10.06
N LEU A 67 9.85 -15.58 -11.16
CA LEU A 67 9.39 -15.12 -12.48
C LEU A 67 7.87 -15.11 -12.61
N ASP A 68 7.15 -15.99 -11.90
CA ASP A 68 5.69 -15.97 -11.90
C ASP A 68 5.12 -14.73 -11.20
N GLU A 69 5.78 -14.23 -10.14
CA GLU A 69 5.44 -12.95 -9.49
C GLU A 69 5.67 -11.77 -10.45
N VAL A 70 6.77 -11.82 -11.21
CA VAL A 70 7.08 -10.81 -12.24
C VAL A 70 6.00 -10.79 -13.32
N ASP A 71 5.67 -11.94 -13.89
CA ASP A 71 4.69 -12.03 -14.98
C ASP A 71 3.29 -11.60 -14.51
N LYS A 72 2.89 -11.97 -13.28
CA LYS A 72 1.63 -11.51 -12.65
C LYS A 72 1.60 -9.99 -12.52
N LEU A 73 2.67 -9.41 -11.96
CA LEU A 73 2.77 -7.96 -11.77
C LEU A 73 2.72 -7.20 -13.10
N VAL A 74 3.51 -7.63 -14.08
CA VAL A 74 3.57 -6.98 -15.40
C VAL A 74 2.20 -6.98 -16.06
N LYS A 75 1.48 -8.11 -16.00
CA LYS A 75 0.14 -8.22 -16.57
C LYS A 75 -0.86 -7.29 -15.87
N LEU A 76 -0.88 -7.26 -14.54
CA LEU A 76 -1.81 -6.42 -13.78
C LEU A 76 -1.51 -4.94 -13.99
N VAL A 77 -0.24 -4.51 -13.88
CA VAL A 77 0.15 -3.12 -14.10
C VAL A 77 -0.12 -2.68 -15.54
N SER A 78 0.13 -3.54 -16.54
CA SER A 78 -0.14 -3.20 -17.94
C SER A 78 -1.63 -3.02 -18.23
N ASN A 79 -2.51 -3.78 -17.56
CA ASN A 79 -3.94 -3.58 -17.66
C ASN A 79 -4.37 -2.30 -16.92
N ASP A 80 -3.95 -2.15 -15.68
CA ASP A 80 -4.36 -1.04 -14.82
C ASP A 80 -3.88 0.31 -15.35
N ILE A 81 -2.69 0.38 -15.97
CA ILE A 81 -2.15 1.66 -16.46
C ILE A 81 -2.91 2.21 -17.65
N VAL A 82 -3.55 1.34 -18.44
CA VAL A 82 -4.42 1.74 -19.55
C VAL A 82 -5.76 2.28 -19.03
N GLU A 83 -6.25 1.76 -17.91
CA GLU A 83 -7.49 2.20 -17.26
C GLU A 83 -7.31 3.46 -16.40
N ASN A 84 -6.36 3.41 -15.45
CA ASN A 84 -6.14 4.43 -14.44
C ASN A 84 -4.70 4.34 -13.87
N ILE A 85 -3.91 5.39 -14.06
CA ILE A 85 -2.52 5.47 -13.59
C ILE A 85 -2.42 5.31 -12.05
N GLY A 86 -3.39 5.83 -11.31
CA GLY A 86 -3.48 5.67 -9.85
C GLY A 86 -3.62 4.20 -9.44
N LYS A 87 -4.53 3.47 -10.09
CA LYS A 87 -4.71 2.03 -9.89
C LYS A 87 -3.45 1.24 -10.22
N ALA A 88 -2.77 1.58 -11.31
CA ALA A 88 -1.49 0.95 -11.67
C ALA A 88 -0.41 1.16 -10.59
N ASN A 89 -0.36 2.36 -10.01
CA ASN A 89 0.53 2.67 -8.89
C ASN A 89 0.16 1.86 -7.64
N GLU A 90 -1.12 1.76 -7.29
CA GLU A 90 -1.60 0.95 -6.18
C GLU A 90 -1.20 -0.52 -6.34
N THR A 91 -1.46 -1.12 -7.51
CA THR A 91 -1.06 -2.49 -7.85
C THR A 91 0.46 -2.66 -7.73
N PHE A 92 1.24 -1.76 -8.34
CA PHE A 92 2.70 -1.82 -8.28
C PHE A 92 3.23 -1.76 -6.84
N TYR A 93 2.73 -0.82 -6.03
CA TYR A 93 3.15 -0.67 -4.63
C TYR A 93 2.69 -1.84 -3.75
N ALA A 94 1.50 -2.38 -3.98
CA ALA A 94 1.00 -3.55 -3.27
C ALA A 94 1.91 -4.77 -3.49
N PHE A 95 2.32 -5.03 -4.74
CA PHE A 95 3.29 -6.09 -5.04
C PHE A 95 4.64 -5.84 -4.37
N TRP A 96 5.19 -4.63 -4.50
CA TRP A 96 6.46 -4.28 -3.87
C TRP A 96 6.43 -4.52 -2.35
N ARG A 97 5.39 -4.02 -1.66
CA ARG A 97 5.21 -4.19 -0.21
C ARG A 97 5.03 -5.67 0.16
N GLY A 98 4.24 -6.42 -0.61
CA GLY A 98 4.02 -7.85 -0.38
C GLY A 98 5.27 -8.71 -0.58
N MET A 99 6.19 -8.30 -1.47
CA MET A 99 7.50 -8.96 -1.59
C MET A 99 8.41 -8.64 -0.40
N LEU A 100 8.40 -7.38 0.07
CA LEU A 100 9.17 -6.96 1.23
C LEU A 100 8.73 -7.66 2.52
N SER A 101 7.42 -7.76 2.76
CA SER A 101 6.88 -8.35 3.99
C SER A 101 7.01 -9.86 4.09
N ARG A 102 7.15 -10.55 2.95
CA ARG A 102 7.49 -11.98 2.88
C ARG A 102 9.01 -12.22 2.91
N GLY A 103 9.82 -11.17 2.93
CA GLY A 103 11.28 -11.27 3.01
C GLY A 103 11.99 -11.69 1.72
N LEU A 104 11.31 -11.65 0.56
CA LEU A 104 11.89 -12.11 -0.73
C LEU A 104 13.19 -11.38 -1.07
N LEU A 105 13.25 -10.09 -0.74
CA LEU A 105 14.39 -9.22 -1.07
C LEU A 105 15.43 -9.15 0.05
N CYS A 106 15.23 -9.82 1.20
CA CYS A 106 16.14 -9.70 2.35
C CYS A 106 17.55 -10.18 2.03
N ASN A 107 17.69 -11.32 1.34
CA ASN A 107 19.01 -11.86 0.97
C ASN A 107 19.76 -10.91 0.04
N TYR A 108 19.07 -10.40 -0.98
CA TYR A 108 19.66 -9.43 -1.89
C TYR A 108 20.01 -8.12 -1.17
N HIS A 109 19.11 -7.61 -0.31
CA HIS A 109 19.35 -6.39 0.46
C HIS A 109 20.58 -6.50 1.38
N LYS A 110 20.73 -7.63 2.08
CA LYS A 110 21.90 -7.92 2.91
C LYS A 110 23.18 -8.10 2.10
N SER A 111 23.08 -8.60 0.86
CA SER A 111 24.25 -8.69 -0.04
C SER A 111 24.79 -7.32 -0.47
N LEU A 112 23.92 -6.31 -0.53
CA LEU A 112 24.32 -4.92 -0.82
C LEU A 112 24.87 -4.22 0.42
N TYR A 113 24.26 -4.50 1.57
CA TYR A 113 24.59 -3.86 2.84
C TYR A 113 24.77 -4.91 3.95
N PRO A 114 25.94 -5.55 4.03
CA PRO A 114 26.20 -6.59 5.04
C PRO A 114 26.07 -6.09 6.49
N SER A 115 26.23 -4.79 6.72
CA SER A 115 26.06 -4.12 8.02
C SER A 115 24.62 -4.14 8.57
N LEU A 116 23.63 -4.57 7.78
CA LEU A 116 22.24 -4.70 8.21
C LEU A 116 22.01 -5.81 9.24
N GLY A 117 22.89 -6.81 9.34
CA GLY A 117 22.78 -7.90 10.31
C GLY A 117 21.40 -8.58 10.34
N GLU A 118 20.82 -8.70 11.53
CA GLU A 118 19.46 -9.19 11.75
C GLU A 118 18.42 -8.08 11.54
N CYS A 119 18.16 -7.75 10.27
CA CYS A 119 17.13 -6.80 9.87
C CYS A 119 15.77 -7.48 9.63
N ASP A 120 14.70 -6.97 10.28
CA ASP A 120 13.32 -7.43 10.13
C ASP A 120 12.29 -6.30 9.89
N VAL A 121 12.77 -5.09 9.61
CA VAL A 121 11.95 -3.88 9.43
C VAL A 121 10.81 -4.08 8.41
N CYS A 122 11.10 -4.74 7.28
CA CYS A 122 10.14 -4.99 6.21
C CYS A 122 9.05 -6.00 6.60
N LEU A 123 9.40 -6.97 7.47
CA LEU A 123 8.50 -8.02 7.94
C LEU A 123 7.50 -7.48 8.96
N LYS A 124 7.91 -6.48 9.74
CA LYS A 124 7.07 -5.80 10.74
C LYS A 124 6.27 -4.63 10.17
N ALA A 125 6.53 -4.22 8.93
CA ALA A 125 5.84 -3.10 8.32
C ALA A 125 4.39 -3.51 7.97
N PRO A 126 3.35 -2.75 8.39
CA PRO A 126 1.97 -3.11 8.10
C PRO A 126 1.73 -3.25 6.59
N THR A 127 1.25 -4.41 6.17
CA THR A 127 1.11 -4.81 4.76
C THR A 127 -0.21 -4.39 4.16
N HIS A 128 -0.49 -3.08 4.13
CA HIS A 128 -1.73 -2.50 3.59
C HIS A 128 -3.06 -2.98 4.20
N PRO A 129 -4.09 -2.12 4.12
CA PRO A 129 -5.45 -2.51 4.40
C PRO A 129 -5.93 -3.58 3.40
N SER A 130 -6.29 -4.78 3.87
CA SER A 130 -7.04 -5.78 3.08
C SER A 130 -8.39 -5.21 2.61
N ILE A 131 -9.13 -5.92 1.75
CA ILE A 131 -10.52 -5.54 1.38
C ILE A 131 -11.34 -5.22 2.64
N GLU A 132 -11.19 -6.07 3.67
CA GLU A 132 -11.84 -5.88 4.95
C GLU A 132 -11.41 -4.59 5.67
N HIS A 133 -10.13 -4.20 5.61
CA HIS A 133 -9.72 -2.92 6.18
C HIS A 133 -10.35 -1.75 5.43
N MET A 134 -10.48 -1.82 4.10
CA MET A 134 -11.14 -0.77 3.32
C MET A 134 -12.64 -0.70 3.65
N GLU A 135 -13.30 -1.84 3.82
CA GLU A 135 -14.69 -1.93 4.29
C GLU A 135 -14.85 -1.28 5.67
N ILE A 136 -13.98 -1.63 6.62
CA ILE A 136 -13.99 -1.05 7.97
C ILE A 136 -13.81 0.47 7.93
N LEU A 137 -12.84 0.98 7.17
CA LEU A 137 -12.63 2.43 7.07
C LEU A 137 -13.84 3.13 6.47
N ARG A 138 -14.48 2.53 5.45
CA ARG A 138 -15.70 3.06 4.84
C ARG A 138 -16.89 3.06 5.81
N ASP A 139 -17.08 1.96 6.53
CA ASP A 139 -18.14 1.83 7.53
C ASP A 139 -17.95 2.85 8.67
N MET A 140 -16.71 3.04 9.11
CA MET A 140 -16.36 4.05 10.10
C MET A 140 -16.58 5.47 9.57
N GLU A 141 -16.15 5.80 8.35
CA GLU A 141 -16.42 7.11 7.73
C GLU A 141 -17.93 7.39 7.65
N HIS A 142 -18.72 6.38 7.29
CA HIS A 142 -20.17 6.50 7.26
C HIS A 142 -20.79 6.70 8.65
N ALA A 143 -20.32 5.95 9.67
CA ALA A 143 -20.75 6.13 11.05
C ALA A 143 -20.39 7.53 11.59
N LEU A 144 -19.21 8.05 11.24
CA LEU A 144 -18.80 9.40 11.62
C LEU A 144 -19.68 10.46 10.97
N TYR A 145 -20.03 10.30 9.69
CA TYR A 145 -20.97 11.19 9.01
C TYR A 145 -22.34 11.23 9.72
N MET A 146 -22.86 10.07 10.13
CA MET A 146 -24.10 9.99 10.91
C MET A 146 -24.00 10.70 12.27
N LEU A 147 -22.84 10.60 12.94
CA LEU A 147 -22.60 11.28 14.21
C LEU A 147 -22.46 12.80 14.05
N GLU A 148 -21.73 13.28 13.03
CA GLU A 148 -21.55 14.72 12.76
C GLU A 148 -22.90 15.44 12.53
N GLU A 149 -23.89 14.74 11.96
CA GLU A 149 -25.23 15.28 11.73
C GLU A 149 -26.15 15.21 12.97
N SER A 150 -25.72 14.59 14.07
CA SER A 150 -26.50 14.47 15.30
C SER A 150 -26.18 15.56 16.32
N SER A 151 -27.01 16.60 16.36
CA SER A 151 -26.88 17.68 17.36
C SER A 151 -27.11 17.21 18.80
N TYR A 152 -27.85 16.13 19.01
CA TYR A 152 -28.08 15.57 20.35
C TYR A 152 -26.86 14.82 20.89
N PHE A 153 -26.04 14.23 20.01
CA PHE A 153 -24.89 13.44 20.41
C PHE A 153 -23.83 14.25 21.16
N VAL A 154 -23.77 15.58 20.96
CA VAL A 154 -22.90 16.49 21.69
C VAL A 154 -23.08 16.36 23.21
N LYS A 155 -24.31 16.14 23.68
CA LYS A 155 -24.62 15.98 25.11
C LYS A 155 -24.06 14.68 25.72
N LEU A 156 -23.63 13.74 24.87
CA LEU A 156 -23.04 12.46 25.27
C LEU A 156 -21.51 12.49 25.22
N ILE A 157 -20.90 13.59 24.77
CA ILE A 157 -19.44 13.71 24.66
C ILE A 157 -18.86 14.09 26.03
N PRO A 158 -18.03 13.24 26.67
CA PRO A 158 -17.39 13.55 27.94
C PRO A 158 -16.19 14.48 27.76
N GLU A 159 -15.61 14.96 28.86
CA GLU A 159 -14.42 15.84 28.85
C GLU A 159 -13.20 15.20 28.18
N VAL A 160 -13.13 13.87 28.22
CA VAL A 160 -12.08 13.08 27.55
C VAL A 160 -12.36 12.82 26.07
N ALA A 161 -13.44 13.38 25.52
CA ALA A 161 -13.94 13.15 24.16
C ALA A 161 -14.38 11.69 23.89
N VAL A 162 -15.05 11.48 22.75
CA VAL A 162 -15.54 10.15 22.34
C VAL A 162 -14.63 9.54 21.28
N ASN A 163 -14.46 8.22 21.29
CA ASN A 163 -13.87 7.53 20.15
C ASN A 163 -14.80 6.38 19.73
N ILE A 164 -14.76 6.03 18.45
CA ILE A 164 -15.39 4.82 17.92
C ILE A 164 -14.29 3.96 17.31
N ALA A 165 -14.45 2.65 17.38
CA ALA A 165 -13.47 1.72 16.87
C ALA A 165 -14.12 0.49 16.25
N MET A 166 -13.48 -0.05 15.23
CA MET A 166 -13.90 -1.27 14.52
C MET A 166 -12.66 -2.10 14.20
N SER A 167 -12.80 -3.43 14.23
CA SER A 167 -11.67 -4.36 14.12
C SER A 167 -11.87 -5.37 13.01
N LEU A 168 -10.78 -5.89 12.45
CA LEU A 168 -10.81 -7.03 11.52
C LEU A 168 -11.43 -8.26 12.18
N LYS A 169 -12.11 -9.13 11.43
CA LYS A 169 -12.70 -10.38 11.90
C LYS A 169 -11.73 -11.29 12.64
N GLU A 170 -10.45 -11.24 12.31
CA GLU A 170 -9.40 -12.04 12.97
C GLU A 170 -8.36 -11.15 13.66
N ALA A 171 -8.78 -10.01 14.22
CA ALA A 171 -7.90 -9.05 14.87
C ALA A 171 -7.11 -9.65 16.05
N LYS A 172 -5.79 -9.49 16.05
CA LYS A 172 -4.86 -10.03 17.06
C LYS A 172 -4.08 -8.96 17.80
N SER A 173 -4.00 -7.76 17.24
CA SER A 173 -3.16 -6.68 17.72
C SER A 173 -3.85 -5.33 17.63
N GLU A 174 -3.27 -4.32 18.28
CA GLU A 174 -3.75 -2.94 18.20
C GLU A 174 -3.74 -2.41 16.75
N MET A 175 -2.89 -2.98 15.89
CA MET A 175 -2.79 -2.60 14.48
C MET A 175 -3.95 -3.14 13.62
N ASP A 176 -4.75 -4.07 14.14
CA ASP A 176 -5.91 -4.66 13.47
C ASP A 176 -7.22 -3.94 13.82
N VAL A 177 -7.13 -2.81 14.52
CA VAL A 177 -8.26 -2.00 14.99
C VAL A 177 -8.15 -0.58 14.43
N ALA A 178 -9.18 -0.15 13.71
CA ALA A 178 -9.35 1.22 13.27
C ALA A 178 -10.07 2.05 14.33
N ALA A 179 -9.64 3.29 14.52
CA ALA A 179 -10.25 4.27 15.42
C ALA A 179 -10.03 5.69 14.88
N VAL A 180 -10.60 6.72 15.52
CA VAL A 180 -10.37 8.12 15.15
C VAL A 180 -9.16 8.68 15.90
N PRO A 181 -8.04 9.02 15.22
CA PRO A 181 -6.95 9.79 15.82
C PRO A 181 -7.48 11.14 16.33
N GLY A 182 -7.05 11.57 17.51
CA GLY A 182 -7.54 12.83 18.10
C GLY A 182 -8.99 12.82 18.58
N ARG A 183 -9.75 11.71 18.40
CA ARG A 183 -11.12 11.50 18.92
C ARG A 183 -12.17 12.41 18.25
N ILE A 184 -13.41 12.28 18.70
CA ILE A 184 -14.59 13.06 18.32
C ILE A 184 -14.89 14.02 19.47
N VAL A 185 -14.78 15.31 19.20
CA VAL A 185 -14.98 16.37 20.19
C VAL A 185 -16.29 17.11 19.98
N ALA A 186 -16.79 17.77 21.02
CA ALA A 186 -17.88 18.72 20.89
C ALA A 186 -17.32 20.03 20.30
N LEU A 187 -17.73 20.40 19.09
CA LEU A 187 -17.39 21.68 18.48
C LEU A 187 -18.67 22.47 18.22
N LYS A 188 -18.94 23.44 19.09
CA LYS A 188 -20.25 24.14 19.15
C LYS A 188 -21.37 23.10 19.34
N ASP A 189 -22.38 23.12 18.47
CA ASP A 189 -23.56 22.27 18.57
C ASP A 189 -23.45 20.98 17.75
N ARG A 190 -22.23 20.56 17.36
CA ARG A 190 -22.01 19.34 16.59
C ARG A 190 -20.82 18.51 17.08
N PRO A 191 -20.90 17.17 17.00
CA PRO A 191 -19.75 16.30 17.14
C PRO A 191 -18.80 16.53 15.96
N LYS A 192 -17.49 16.57 16.21
CA LYS A 192 -16.48 16.73 15.17
C LYS A 192 -15.34 15.71 15.36
N PRO A 193 -15.18 14.69 14.49
CA PRO A 193 -13.93 13.94 14.38
C PRO A 193 -12.77 14.87 14.01
N MET A 194 -11.67 14.73 14.74
CA MET A 194 -10.46 15.52 14.49
C MET A 194 -9.70 15.10 13.22
N SER A 195 -9.88 13.86 12.78
CA SER A 195 -9.29 13.32 11.55
C SER A 195 -10.09 12.13 11.03
N LYS A 196 -9.68 11.60 9.87
CA LYS A 196 -10.24 10.36 9.33
C LYS A 196 -9.88 9.15 10.20
N PRO A 197 -10.68 8.07 10.20
CA PRO A 197 -10.36 6.86 10.91
C PRO A 197 -9.12 6.18 10.31
N GLU A 198 -8.30 5.59 11.18
CA GLU A 198 -7.05 4.91 10.81
C GLU A 198 -6.80 3.69 11.70
N PHE A 199 -6.15 2.66 11.15
CA PHE A 199 -5.72 1.48 11.89
C PHE A 199 -4.59 1.81 12.86
N GLY A 200 -4.64 1.26 14.08
CA GLY A 200 -3.65 1.51 15.13
C GLY A 200 -3.77 2.89 15.80
N ALA A 201 -4.82 3.67 15.49
CA ALA A 201 -4.98 5.04 15.98
C ALA A 201 -5.28 5.14 17.49
N SER A 202 -5.80 4.07 18.12
CA SER A 202 -6.22 4.10 19.53
C SER A 202 -5.86 2.84 20.28
N LYS A 203 -4.79 2.92 21.11
CA LYS A 203 -4.39 1.81 22.00
C LYS A 203 -5.47 1.45 23.02
N HIS A 204 -6.14 2.46 23.58
CA HIS A 204 -7.18 2.24 24.58
C HIS A 204 -8.36 1.46 23.98
N MET A 205 -8.85 1.91 22.83
CA MET A 205 -10.01 1.26 22.21
C MET A 205 -9.67 -0.11 21.65
N ALA A 206 -8.48 -0.27 21.07
CA ALA A 206 -8.01 -1.59 20.66
C ALA A 206 -7.97 -2.58 21.82
N LYS A 207 -7.41 -2.21 22.98
CA LYS A 207 -7.38 -3.08 24.17
C LYS A 207 -8.76 -3.46 24.67
N VAL A 208 -9.71 -2.52 24.69
CA VAL A 208 -11.10 -2.81 25.08
C VAL A 208 -11.73 -3.77 24.08
N LEU A 209 -11.68 -3.44 22.79
CA LEU A 209 -12.35 -4.20 21.73
C LEU A 209 -11.78 -5.62 21.58
N LEU A 210 -10.46 -5.79 21.67
CA LEU A 210 -9.82 -7.11 21.62
C LEU A 210 -10.14 -7.99 22.84
N ARG A 211 -10.43 -7.39 24.00
CA ARG A 211 -10.83 -8.13 25.21
C ARG A 211 -12.27 -8.60 25.19
N VAL A 212 -13.18 -7.84 24.59
CA VAL A 212 -14.62 -8.17 24.58
C VAL A 212 -15.04 -9.04 23.39
N ARG A 213 -14.12 -9.32 22.46
CA ARG A 213 -14.36 -10.15 21.27
C ARG A 213 -14.29 -11.67 21.52
N THR A 214 -14.07 -12.10 22.76
CA THR A 214 -14.18 -13.51 23.20
C THR A 214 -15.62 -13.97 23.23
#